data_AF-D0P3A8-F1
#
_entry.id   AF-D0P3A8-F1
#
_cell.length_a   1.000
_cell.length_b   1.000
_cell.length_c   1.000
_cell.angle_alpha   90.00
_cell.angle_beta   90.00
_cell.angle_gamma   90.00
#
_symmetry.space_group_name_H-M   'P 1'
#
loop_
_entity.id
_entity.type
_entity.pdbx_description
1 polymer ?
#
loop_
_entity_poly.entity_id
_entity_poly.type
_entity_poly.pdbx_seq_one_letter_code
_entity_poly.pdbx_strand_id
1 'polypeptide(L)'
;MESGDEELERCASDGEDERKRGGSVPGKAANIQPDFDEAHNKLWKLYFAENPRFSAKYFRRRYRMRRSLFIRIMNAVVARDYHFRQLQDALGNKGC
;
A
#
# COMPACT_ATOMS: atom_id res chain seq x y z
N MET A 1 -33.49 38.34 -34.82
CA MET A 1 -33.30 38.73 -33.40
C MET A 1 -34.55 38.26 -32.67
N GLU A 2 -34.39 37.83 -31.42
CA GLU A 2 -35.32 37.00 -30.62
C GLU A 2 -35.13 35.50 -30.90
N SER A 3 -34.05 34.90 -30.41
CA SER A 3 -33.73 34.54 -29.01
C SER A 3 -34.56 33.34 -28.57
N GLY A 4 -33.99 32.15 -28.79
CA GLY A 4 -34.48 30.91 -28.22
C GLY A 4 -34.19 30.89 -26.73
N ASP A 5 -35.24 30.89 -25.93
CA ASP A 5 -35.22 30.71 -24.49
C ASP A 5 -35.11 29.22 -24.14
N GLU A 6 -33.93 28.59 -24.23
CA GLU A 6 -33.67 27.33 -23.50
C GLU A 6 -32.19 27.21 -23.10
N GLU A 7 -32.00 26.74 -21.85
CA GLU A 7 -30.75 26.31 -21.22
C GLU A 7 -29.70 27.39 -20.86
N LEU A 8 -29.69 27.79 -19.58
CA LEU A 8 -28.97 27.06 -18.52
C LEU A 8 -28.59 28.05 -17.41
N GLU A 9 -29.38 28.12 -16.32
CA GLU A 9 -28.87 28.69 -15.08
C GLU A 9 -29.36 27.97 -13.83
N ARG A 10 -28.37 27.48 -13.05
CA ARG A 10 -28.35 27.18 -11.60
C ARG A 10 -29.33 26.11 -11.07
N CYS A 11 -29.04 25.35 -10.01
CA CYS A 11 -28.07 25.49 -8.93
C CYS A 11 -27.73 24.08 -8.39
N ALA A 12 -26.54 23.97 -7.79
CA ALA A 12 -25.99 22.79 -7.14
C ALA A 12 -27.00 22.00 -6.28
N SER A 13 -26.97 20.68 -6.43
CA SER A 13 -27.04 19.79 -5.29
C SER A 13 -26.03 18.68 -5.52
N ASP A 14 -24.75 19.02 -5.33
CA ASP A 14 -23.79 18.00 -4.89
C ASP A 14 -24.35 17.49 -3.57
N GLY A 15 -25.02 16.34 -3.63
CA GLY A 15 -25.38 15.58 -2.46
C GLY A 15 -24.08 15.17 -1.81
N GLU A 16 -23.59 16.03 -0.91
CA GLU A 16 -22.48 15.76 -0.02
C GLU A 16 -22.96 14.71 0.97
N ASP A 17 -23.07 13.47 0.50
CA ASP A 17 -23.08 12.32 1.39
C ASP A 17 -21.65 12.23 1.94
N GLU A 18 -21.39 13.09 2.93
CA GLU A 18 -20.18 13.09 3.74
C GLU A 18 -19.99 11.68 4.26
N ARG A 19 -19.15 10.89 3.58
CA ARG A 19 -18.69 9.61 4.11
C ARG A 19 -17.96 9.92 5.41
N LYS A 20 -18.67 9.88 6.54
CA LYS A 20 -18.10 10.05 7.87
C LYS A 20 -16.98 9.04 8.02
N ARG A 21 -15.74 9.50 7.88
CA ARG A 21 -14.54 8.67 8.02
C ARG A 21 -14.54 8.12 9.44
N GLY A 22 -14.88 6.85 9.59
CA GLY A 22 -14.94 6.14 10.86
C GLY A 22 -13.53 5.95 11.42
N GLY A 23 -13.07 6.89 12.24
CA GLY A 23 -11.82 6.79 12.98
C GLY A 23 -11.90 5.81 14.16
N SER A 24 -10.84 5.78 14.95
CA SER A 24 -10.85 5.09 16.25
C SER A 24 -11.90 5.75 17.15
N VAL A 25 -12.89 4.97 17.59
CA VAL A 25 -13.96 5.43 18.50
C VAL A 25 -13.62 4.96 19.91
N PRO A 26 -13.72 5.83 20.94
CA PRO A 26 -13.55 5.40 22.33
C PRO A 26 -14.48 4.22 22.66
N GLY A 27 -13.94 3.21 23.35
CA GLY A 27 -14.65 1.96 23.68
C GLY A 27 -14.43 0.80 22.69
N LYS A 28 -13.77 1.03 21.54
CA LYS A 28 -13.27 -0.08 20.70
C LYS A 28 -12.00 -0.69 21.31
N ALA A 29 -11.79 -1.99 21.05
CA ALA A 29 -10.58 -2.68 21.43
C ALA A 29 -9.34 -2.00 20.82
N ALA A 30 -8.23 -2.01 21.55
CA ALA A 30 -6.98 -1.47 21.06
C ALA A 30 -6.55 -2.18 19.77
N ASN A 31 -5.92 -1.43 18.86
CA ASN A 31 -5.31 -2.02 17.68
C ASN A 31 -4.21 -2.99 18.11
N ILE A 32 -4.29 -4.23 17.62
CA ILE A 32 -3.22 -5.20 17.76
C ILE A 32 -2.06 -4.69 16.90
N GLN A 33 -0.90 -4.50 17.51
CA GLN A 33 0.33 -4.23 16.76
C GLN A 33 0.87 -5.55 16.22
N PRO A 34 0.83 -5.79 14.90
CA PRO A 34 1.48 -6.95 14.32
C PRO A 34 2.99 -6.79 14.46
N ASP A 35 3.70 -7.87 14.78
CA ASP A 35 5.16 -7.90 14.72
C ASP A 35 5.61 -7.95 13.25
N PHE A 36 5.64 -6.78 12.63
CA PHE A 36 6.00 -6.61 11.21
C PHE A 36 7.44 -7.01 10.96
N ASP A 37 8.34 -6.73 11.89
CA ASP A 37 9.76 -7.08 11.77
C ASP A 37 9.96 -8.59 11.77
N GLU A 38 9.30 -9.32 12.66
CA GLU A 38 9.37 -10.77 12.68
C GLU A 38 8.74 -11.39 11.42
N ALA A 39 7.59 -10.86 10.98
CA ALA A 39 6.94 -11.30 9.74
C ALA A 39 7.83 -11.06 8.51
N HIS A 40 8.45 -9.87 8.41
CA HIS A 40 9.41 -9.53 7.37
C HIS A 40 10.61 -10.50 7.39
N ASN A 41 11.22 -10.69 8.55
CA ASN A 41 12.37 -11.56 8.72
C ASN A 41 12.05 -13.02 8.33
N LYS A 42 10.86 -13.52 8.70
CA LYS A 42 10.38 -14.84 8.28
C LYS A 42 10.29 -14.91 6.76
N LEU A 43 9.62 -13.95 6.13
CA LEU A 43 9.47 -13.92 4.66
C LEU A 43 10.83 -13.83 3.94
N TRP A 44 11.74 -13.02 4.48
CA TRP A 44 13.10 -12.88 3.96
C TRP A 44 13.86 -14.20 4.02
N LYS A 45 13.90 -14.86 5.18
CA LYS A 45 14.55 -16.17 5.35
C LYS A 45 13.99 -17.25 4.43
N LEU A 46 12.69 -17.21 4.17
CA LEU A 46 12.02 -18.20 3.33
C LEU A 46 12.38 -18.07 1.84
N TYR A 47 12.54 -16.85 1.33
CA TYR A 47 12.58 -16.61 -0.12
C TYR A 47 13.75 -15.75 -0.61
N PHE A 48 14.25 -14.83 0.22
CA PHE A 48 15.16 -13.74 -0.18
C PHE A 48 16.56 -13.83 0.43
N ALA A 49 16.77 -14.63 1.47
CA ALA A 49 18.10 -14.93 2.00
C ALA A 49 19.03 -15.56 0.94
N GLU A 50 20.33 -15.56 1.22
CA GLU A 50 21.36 -16.18 0.38
C GLU A 50 21.13 -17.69 0.22
N ASN A 51 20.81 -18.37 1.33
CA ASN A 51 20.34 -19.74 1.34
C ASN A 51 18.85 -19.79 1.75
N PRO A 52 17.91 -19.56 0.81
CA PRO A 52 16.49 -19.52 1.13
C PRO A 52 15.97 -20.91 1.46
N ARG A 53 15.07 -21.02 2.45
CA ARG A 53 14.43 -22.30 2.79
C ARG A 53 13.65 -22.89 1.60
N PHE A 54 13.07 -22.04 0.76
CA PHE A 54 12.35 -22.47 -0.43
C PHE A 54 13.15 -22.19 -1.70
N SER A 55 13.27 -23.21 -2.54
CA SER A 55 13.94 -23.10 -3.84
C SER A 55 13.18 -22.18 -4.80
N ALA A 56 13.87 -21.77 -5.87
CA ALA A 56 13.31 -20.90 -6.91
C ALA A 56 12.01 -21.44 -7.55
N LYS A 57 11.79 -22.77 -7.55
CA LYS A 57 10.55 -23.40 -8.04
C LYS A 57 9.34 -22.94 -7.23
N TYR A 58 9.45 -22.93 -5.91
CA TYR A 58 8.36 -22.47 -5.03
C TYR A 58 8.14 -20.97 -5.13
N PHE A 59 9.22 -20.18 -5.24
CA PHE A 59 9.13 -18.75 -5.50
C PHE A 59 8.33 -18.46 -6.77
N ARG A 60 8.67 -19.13 -7.88
CA ARG A 60 7.94 -19.00 -9.16
C ARG A 60 6.49 -19.43 -9.05
N ARG A 61 6.16 -20.48 -8.30
CA ARG A 61 4.78 -20.91 -8.10
C ARG A 61 3.97 -19.87 -7.33
N ARG A 62 4.55 -19.24 -6.30
CA ARG A 62 3.87 -18.27 -5.44
C ARG A 62 3.73 -16.89 -6.09
N TYR A 63 4.84 -16.33 -6.55
CA TYR A 63 4.90 -14.96 -7.09
C TYR A 63 4.75 -14.92 -8.61
N ARG A 64 4.65 -16.08 -9.27
CA ARG A 64 4.49 -16.22 -10.73
C ARG A 64 5.61 -15.58 -11.55
N MET A 65 6.75 -15.30 -10.92
CA MET A 65 7.92 -14.64 -11.52
C MET A 65 9.23 -15.27 -11.04
N ARG A 66 10.32 -15.04 -11.76
CA ARG A 66 11.68 -15.36 -11.28
C ARG A 66 12.08 -14.36 -10.18
N ARG A 67 12.84 -14.83 -9.19
CA ARG A 67 13.35 -13.98 -8.09
C ARG A 67 14.19 -12.81 -8.59
N SER A 68 15.05 -13.02 -9.57
CA SER A 68 15.88 -11.95 -10.16
C SER A 68 15.05 -10.86 -10.82
N LEU A 69 13.95 -11.20 -11.48
CA LEU A 69 13.02 -10.23 -12.06
C LEU A 69 12.33 -9.42 -10.96
N PHE A 70 11.86 -10.09 -9.90
CA PHE A 70 11.26 -9.42 -8.76
C PHE A 70 12.19 -8.38 -8.16
N ILE A 71 13.46 -8.73 -7.92
CA ILE A 71 14.47 -7.81 -7.36
C ILE A 71 14.68 -6.61 -8.28
N ARG A 72 14.75 -6.81 -9.60
CA ARG A 72 14.90 -5.71 -10.57
C ARG A 72 13.71 -4.76 -10.54
N ILE A 73 12.49 -5.29 -10.50
CA ILE A 73 11.27 -4.48 -10.42
C ILE A 73 11.26 -3.70 -9.10
N MET A 74 11.51 -4.38 -7.99
CA MET A 74 11.55 -3.74 -6.67
C MET A 74 12.57 -2.60 -6.64
N ASN A 75 13.80 -2.83 -7.10
CA ASN A 75 14.83 -1.78 -7.18
C ASN A 75 14.39 -0.59 -8.03
N ALA A 76 13.75 -0.84 -9.19
CA ALA A 76 13.26 0.22 -10.07
C ALA A 76 12.13 1.04 -9.42
N VAL A 77 11.22 0.38 -8.70
CA VAL A 77 10.11 1.01 -7.99
C VAL A 77 10.64 1.88 -6.84
N VAL A 78 11.49 1.32 -5.98
CA VAL A 78 12.09 2.02 -4.83
C VAL A 78 12.94 3.23 -5.26
N ALA A 79 13.62 3.12 -6.40
CA ALA A 79 14.38 4.23 -6.97
C ALA A 79 13.49 5.38 -7.41
N ARG A 80 12.33 5.08 -7.99
CA ARG A 80 11.44 6.07 -8.62
C ARG A 80 10.43 6.69 -7.65
N ASP A 81 9.96 5.95 -6.65
CA ASP A 81 8.87 6.36 -5.78
C ASP A 81 9.30 6.34 -4.31
N TYR A 82 9.08 7.47 -3.62
CA TYR A 82 9.46 7.65 -2.22
C TYR A 82 8.63 6.79 -1.26
N HIS A 83 7.40 6.45 -1.63
CA HIS A 83 6.50 5.66 -0.78
C HIS A 83 6.99 4.22 -0.56
N PHE A 84 7.81 3.71 -1.47
CA PHE A 84 8.36 2.35 -1.39
C PHE A 84 9.72 2.31 -0.70
N ARG A 85 10.21 3.46 -0.21
CA ARG A 85 11.39 3.51 0.66
C ARG A 85 10.91 3.36 2.09
N GLN A 86 11.56 2.48 2.83
CA GLN A 86 11.30 2.35 4.26
C GLN A 86 11.69 3.67 4.95
N LEU A 87 10.70 4.46 5.37
CA LEU A 87 10.88 5.73 6.06
C LEU A 87 10.90 5.50 7.57
N GLN A 88 11.63 6.35 8.30
CA GLN A 88 11.49 6.40 9.74
C GLN A 88 10.26 7.22 10.12
N ASP A 89 9.51 6.76 11.11
CA ASP A 89 8.45 7.56 11.72
C ASP A 89 9.03 8.72 12.53
N ALA A 90 8.16 9.59 13.05
CA ALA A 90 8.59 10.74 13.85
C ALA A 90 9.31 10.36 15.16
N LEU A 91 9.24 9.09 15.56
CA LEU A 91 9.91 8.53 16.73
C LEU A 91 11.22 7.81 16.38
N GLY A 92 11.62 7.82 15.09
CA GLY A 92 12.84 7.17 14.60
C GLY A 92 12.70 5.67 14.36
N ASN A 93 11.51 5.09 14.55
CA ASN A 93 11.27 3.68 14.24
C ASN A 93 11.16 3.51 12.74
N LYS A 94 11.66 2.39 12.22
CA LYS A 94 11.44 2.05 10.82
C LYS A 94 9.94 1.81 10.62
N GLY A 95 9.31 2.64 9.80
CA GLY A 95 7.98 2.39 9.29
C GLY A 95 7.97 1.18 8.35
N CYS A 96 6.78 0.84 7.88
CA CYS A 96 6.58 -0.12 6.80
C CYS A 96 7.37 0.26 5.55
#